data_AF-A0A2G5LC79-F1
#
_entry.id   AF-A0A2G5LC79-F1
#
_cell.length_a   1.000
_cell.length_b   1.000
_cell.length_c   1.000
_cell.angle_alpha   90.00
_cell.angle_beta   90.00
_cell.angle_gamma   90.00
#
_symmetry.space_group_name_H-M   'P 1'
#
loop_
_entity.id
_entity.type
_entity.pdbx_description
1 polymer ?
#
loop_
_entity_poly.entity_id
_entity_poly.type
_entity_poly.pdbx_seq_one_letter_code
_entity_poly.pdbx_strand_id
1 'polypeptide(L)'
;MKKSILSLGLILFAISPILAQQNLGLEQGAESLWDEVKGAAVYILAAVFLVSAIANSGKLTGENRDYMGFFRGILLWFAAITIIGGVITYILSLKF
;
A
#
# COMPACT_ATOMS: atom_id res chain seq x y z
N MET A 1 54.59 4.74 -9.51
CA MET A 1 53.18 5.15 -9.30
C MET A 1 52.14 4.04 -9.55
N LYS A 2 52.46 2.96 -10.32
CA LYS A 2 51.49 1.90 -10.67
C LYS A 2 51.07 0.95 -9.52
N LYS A 3 51.83 0.87 -8.42
CA LYS A 3 51.52 -0.02 -7.28
C LYS A 3 50.42 0.51 -6.35
N SER A 4 50.20 1.83 -6.31
CA SER A 4 49.22 2.47 -5.40
C SER A 4 47.77 2.27 -5.87
N ILE A 5 47.56 2.18 -7.17
CA ILE A 5 46.21 2.01 -7.78
C ILE A 5 45.68 0.60 -7.53
N LEU A 6 46.56 -0.41 -7.56
CA LEU A 6 46.19 -1.81 -7.26
C LEU A 6 45.81 -2.01 -5.79
N SER A 7 46.46 -1.31 -4.86
CA SER A 7 46.10 -1.35 -3.44
C SER A 7 44.79 -0.62 -3.13
N LEU A 8 44.46 0.47 -3.84
CA LEU A 8 43.15 1.13 -3.73
C LEU A 8 42.02 0.24 -4.26
N GLY A 9 42.26 -0.46 -5.38
CA GLY A 9 41.30 -1.39 -5.98
C GLY A 9 40.99 -2.60 -5.08
N LEU A 10 42.00 -3.17 -4.43
CA LEU A 10 41.84 -4.27 -3.46
C LEU A 10 41.06 -3.85 -2.21
N ILE A 11 41.25 -2.61 -1.73
CA ILE A 11 40.49 -2.08 -0.58
C ILE A 11 39.03 -1.83 -0.97
N LEU A 12 38.77 -1.28 -2.16
CA LEU A 12 37.41 -1.06 -2.67
C LEU A 12 36.67 -2.38 -2.94
N PHE A 13 37.37 -3.43 -3.39
CA PHE A 13 36.78 -4.76 -3.61
C PHE A 13 36.56 -5.53 -2.30
N ALA A 14 37.41 -5.33 -1.29
CA ALA A 14 37.25 -5.93 0.04
C ALA A 14 36.16 -5.26 0.90
N ILE A 15 35.78 -4.02 0.59
CA ILE A 15 34.64 -3.31 1.21
C ILE A 15 33.32 -3.67 0.52
N SER A 16 33.35 -4.19 -0.71
CA SER A 16 32.13 -4.56 -1.45
C SER A 16 31.24 -5.63 -0.78
N PRO A 17 31.75 -6.65 -0.05
CA PRO A 17 30.88 -7.58 0.67
C PRO A 17 30.28 -6.93 1.93
N ILE A 18 30.92 -5.89 2.49
CA ILE A 18 30.43 -5.18 3.67
C ILE A 18 29.32 -4.18 3.29
N LEU A 19 29.37 -3.62 2.08
CA LEU A 19 28.31 -2.76 1.54
C LEU A 19 27.15 -3.55 0.92
N ALA A 20 27.42 -4.72 0.33
CA ALA A 20 26.37 -5.63 -0.15
C ALA A 20 25.68 -6.39 1.01
N GLN A 21 26.35 -6.48 2.17
CA GLN A 21 25.79 -6.96 3.44
C GLN A 21 25.40 -5.82 4.37
N GLN A 22 25.15 -4.62 3.83
CA GLN A 22 24.12 -3.78 4.43
C GLN A 22 22.79 -4.46 4.10
N ASN A 23 22.37 -5.38 4.98
CA ASN A 23 20.95 -5.55 5.25
C ASN A 23 20.45 -4.13 5.58
N LEU A 24 19.98 -3.38 4.58
CA LEU A 24 19.56 -1.98 4.70
C LEU A 24 18.32 -1.84 5.60
N GLY A 25 18.02 -2.85 6.42
CA GLY A 25 16.75 -3.02 7.10
C GLY A 25 15.59 -2.90 6.12
N LEU A 26 15.77 -3.07 4.80
CA LEU A 26 14.70 -2.82 3.82
C LEU A 26 13.55 -3.79 4.02
N GLU A 27 13.85 -5.02 4.42
CA GLU A 27 12.83 -6.01 4.77
C GLU A 27 12.11 -5.60 6.06
N GLN A 28 12.85 -5.23 7.12
CA GLN A 28 12.28 -4.71 8.38
C GLN A 28 11.54 -3.37 8.22
N GLY A 29 11.98 -2.52 7.29
CA GLY A 29 11.41 -1.23 6.94
C GLY A 29 10.20 -1.37 6.05
N ALA A 30 10.20 -2.34 5.13
CA ALA A 30 9.02 -2.69 4.35
C ALA A 30 7.98 -3.36 5.24
N GLU A 31 8.37 -4.24 6.16
CA GLU A 31 7.47 -4.86 7.15
C GLU A 31 6.87 -3.81 8.08
N SER A 32 7.66 -2.86 8.61
CA SER A 32 7.15 -1.81 9.50
C SER A 32 6.21 -0.85 8.77
N LEU A 33 6.53 -0.44 7.54
CA LEU A 33 5.63 0.34 6.69
C LEU A 33 4.36 -0.42 6.36
N TRP A 34 4.46 -1.72 6.08
CA TRP A 34 3.31 -2.56 5.76
C TRP A 34 2.38 -2.72 6.98
N ASP A 35 2.93 -2.88 8.17
CA ASP A 35 2.16 -2.98 9.40
C ASP A 35 1.51 -1.64 9.79
N GLU A 36 2.20 -0.52 9.57
CA GLU A 36 1.62 0.81 9.74
C GLU A 36 0.47 1.06 8.74
N VAL A 37 0.67 0.68 7.46
CA VAL A 37 -0.36 0.77 6.42
C VAL A 37 -1.56 -0.12 6.75
N LYS A 38 -1.36 -1.35 7.24
CA LYS A 38 -2.46 -2.21 7.71
C LYS A 38 -3.24 -1.56 8.85
N GLY A 39 -2.54 -0.97 9.82
CA GLY A 39 -3.15 -0.27 10.94
C GLY A 39 -3.97 0.94 10.49
N ALA A 40 -3.47 1.68 9.49
CA ALA A 40 -4.14 2.84 8.92
C ALA A 40 -5.25 2.49 7.91
N ALA A 41 -5.22 1.31 7.30
CA ALA A 41 -6.09 0.93 6.19
C ALA A 41 -7.57 1.09 6.52
N VAL A 42 -7.99 0.69 7.72
CA VAL A 42 -9.40 0.82 8.15
C VAL A 42 -9.84 2.29 8.17
N TYR A 43 -8.98 3.19 8.66
CA TYR A 43 -9.28 4.62 8.72
C TYR A 43 -9.28 5.26 7.32
N ILE A 44 -8.35 4.84 6.45
CA ILE A 44 -8.30 5.30 5.06
C ILE A 44 -9.57 4.86 4.31
N LEU A 45 -9.97 3.59 4.45
CA LEU A 45 -11.19 3.08 3.83
C LEU A 45 -12.43 3.80 4.36
N ALA A 46 -12.52 4.06 5.67
CA ALA A 46 -13.62 4.80 6.27
C ALA A 46 -13.66 6.26 5.76
N ALA A 47 -12.52 6.92 5.62
CA ALA A 47 -12.45 8.27 5.08
C ALA A 47 -12.91 8.32 3.62
N VAL A 48 -12.43 7.39 2.78
CA VAL A 48 -12.84 7.27 1.38
C VAL A 48 -14.34 6.97 1.28
N PHE A 49 -14.88 6.11 2.15
CA PHE A 49 -16.32 5.85 2.22
C PHE A 49 -17.11 7.12 2.50
N LEU A 50 -16.72 7.87 3.55
CA LEU A 50 -17.41 9.08 3.96
C LEU A 50 -17.40 10.13 2.85
N VAL A 51 -16.25 10.37 2.23
CA VAL A 51 -16.15 11.31 1.10
C VAL A 51 -17.05 10.87 -0.06
N SER A 52 -17.06 9.58 -0.39
CA SER A 52 -17.89 9.02 -1.46
C SER A 52 -19.38 9.12 -1.14
N ALA A 53 -19.78 8.86 0.11
CA ALA A 53 -21.16 8.97 0.56
C ALA A 53 -21.65 10.43 0.56
N ILE A 54 -20.81 11.37 1.00
CA ILE A 54 -21.10 12.81 0.94
C ILE A 54 -21.21 13.26 -0.52
N ALA A 55 -20.29 12.85 -1.39
CA ALA A 55 -20.37 13.18 -2.82
C ALA A 55 -21.66 12.62 -3.46
N ASN A 56 -22.12 11.45 -3.02
CA ASN A 56 -23.36 10.83 -3.50
C ASN A 56 -24.62 11.36 -2.78
N SER A 57 -24.49 12.19 -1.73
CA SER A 57 -25.62 12.63 -0.90
C SER A 57 -26.56 13.58 -1.62
N GLY A 58 -26.14 14.18 -2.75
CA GLY A 58 -27.01 14.99 -3.61
C GLY A 58 -28.25 14.22 -4.09
N LYS A 59 -28.17 12.88 -4.16
CA LYS A 59 -29.33 12.02 -4.46
C LYS A 59 -30.38 11.99 -3.36
N LEU A 60 -30.00 12.29 -2.11
CA LEU A 60 -30.90 12.31 -0.96
C LEU A 60 -31.55 13.67 -0.73
N THR A 61 -30.83 14.74 -1.06
CA THR A 61 -31.23 16.12 -0.72
C THR A 61 -31.75 16.94 -1.90
N GLY A 62 -31.59 16.46 -3.14
CA GLY A 62 -32.06 17.13 -4.35
C GLY A 62 -33.58 17.17 -4.51
N GLU A 63 -34.05 17.92 -5.50
CA GLU A 63 -35.48 18.04 -5.85
C GLU A 63 -36.02 16.73 -6.45
N ASN A 64 -35.19 16.02 -7.21
CA ASN A 64 -35.46 14.68 -7.74
C ASN A 64 -34.73 13.61 -6.92
N ARG A 65 -35.24 13.33 -5.72
CA ARG A 65 -34.57 12.41 -4.80
C ARG A 65 -34.53 10.97 -5.34
N ASP A 66 -33.34 10.40 -5.36
CA ASP A 66 -33.08 9.02 -5.77
C ASP A 66 -32.44 8.23 -4.59
N TYR A 67 -33.29 7.88 -3.63
CA TYR A 67 -32.90 7.09 -2.47
C TYR A 67 -32.32 5.72 -2.87
N MET A 68 -32.92 5.07 -3.88
CA MET A 68 -32.49 3.74 -4.31
C MET A 68 -31.11 3.79 -4.96
N GLY A 69 -30.84 4.80 -5.78
CA GLY A 69 -29.53 5.03 -6.38
C GLY A 69 -28.46 5.42 -5.36
N PHE A 70 -28.83 6.07 -4.25
CA PHE A 70 -27.91 6.30 -3.13
C PHE A 70 -27.49 4.98 -2.47
N PHE A 71 -28.47 4.17 -2.03
CA PHE A 71 -28.20 2.90 -1.36
C PHE A 71 -27.51 1.87 -2.26
N ARG A 72 -27.87 1.81 -3.55
CA ARG A 72 -27.15 1.01 -4.54
C ARG A 72 -25.69 1.44 -4.66
N GLY A 73 -25.40 2.74 -4.61
CA GLY A 73 -24.04 3.27 -4.59
C GLY A 73 -23.24 2.80 -3.37
N ILE A 74 -23.84 2.85 -2.18
CA ILE A 74 -23.22 2.33 -0.95
C ILE A 74 -22.97 0.82 -1.07
N LEU A 75 -23.96 0.06 -1.54
CA LEU A 75 -23.83 -1.39 -1.71
C LEU A 75 -22.70 -1.75 -2.68
N LEU A 76 -22.62 -1.04 -3.81
CA LEU A 76 -21.56 -1.23 -4.81
C LEU A 76 -20.18 -0.91 -4.24
N TRP A 77 -20.07 0.10 -3.38
CA TRP A 77 -18.81 0.42 -2.70
C TRP A 77 -18.35 -0.74 -1.80
N PHE A 78 -19.25 -1.27 -0.97
CA PHE A 78 -18.93 -2.43 -0.12
C PHE A 78 -18.59 -3.68 -0.94
N ALA A 79 -19.33 -3.93 -2.02
CA ALA A 79 -19.05 -5.03 -2.93
C ALA A 79 -17.65 -4.90 -3.55
N ALA A 80 -17.29 -3.71 -4.04
CA ALA A 80 -15.99 -3.45 -4.64
C ALA A 80 -14.84 -3.68 -3.65
N ILE A 81 -14.92 -3.14 -2.42
CA ILE A 81 -13.87 -3.33 -1.42
C ILE A 81 -13.77 -4.78 -0.95
N THR A 82 -14.88 -5.48 -0.83
CA THR A 82 -14.87 -6.90 -0.46
C THR A 82 -14.17 -7.72 -1.54
N ILE A 83 -14.44 -7.44 -2.82
CA ILE A 83 -13.77 -8.10 -3.95
C ILE A 83 -12.27 -7.78 -3.95
N ILE A 84 -11.90 -6.50 -3.82
CA ILE A 84 -10.49 -6.07 -3.80
C ILE A 84 -9.75 -6.73 -2.63
N GLY A 85 -10.33 -6.70 -1.42
CA GLY A 85 -9.77 -7.34 -0.24
C GLY A 85 -9.61 -8.85 -0.41
N GLY A 86 -10.60 -9.52 -1.01
CA GLY A 86 -10.56 -10.95 -1.33
C GLY A 86 -9.44 -11.30 -2.32
N VAL A 87 -9.28 -10.50 -3.38
CA VAL A 87 -8.19 -10.67 -4.37
C VAL A 87 -6.82 -10.47 -3.73
N ILE A 88 -6.64 -9.41 -2.93
CA ILE A 88 -5.39 -9.17 -2.21
C ILE A 88 -5.08 -10.33 -1.27
N THR A 89 -6.07 -10.77 -0.48
CA THR A 89 -5.90 -11.89 0.45
C THR A 89 -5.52 -13.17 -0.29
N TYR A 90 -6.16 -13.44 -1.44
CA TYR A 90 -5.83 -14.58 -2.28
C TYR A 90 -4.39 -14.50 -2.81
N ILE A 91 -3.97 -13.35 -3.35
CA ILE A 91 -2.59 -13.15 -3.84
C ILE A 91 -1.58 -13.36 -2.73
N LEU A 92 -1.82 -12.82 -1.53
CA LEU A 92 -0.94 -12.98 -0.37
C LEU A 92 -0.90 -14.43 0.15
N SER A 93 -1.94 -15.23 -0.11
CA SER A 93 -1.96 -16.65 0.24
C SER A 93 -1.12 -17.52 -0.69
N LEU A 94 -0.81 -17.04 -1.90
CA LEU A 94 0.08 -17.72 -2.82
C LEU A 94 1.52 -17.58 -2.30
N LYS A 95 2.06 -18.66 -1.73
CA LYS A 95 3.48 -18.74 -1.37
C LYS A 95 4.31 -18.90 -2.64
N PHE A 96 5.23 -17.97 -2.89
CA PHE A 96 6.28 -18.07 -3.91
C PHE A 96 7.60 -18.49 -3.27
#